data_AF-A0A3M0YRR2-F1
#
_entry.id   AF-A0A3M0YRR2-F1
#
_cell.length_a   1.000
_cell.length_b   1.000
_cell.length_c   1.000
_cell.angle_alpha   90.00
_cell.angle_beta   90.00
_cell.angle_gamma   90.00
#
_symmetry.space_group_name_H-M   'P 1'
#
loop_
_entity.id
_entity.type
_entity.pdbx_description
1 polymer ?
#
loop_
_entity_poly.entity_id
_entity_poly.type
_entity_poly.pdbx_seq_one_letter_code
_entity_poly.pdbx_strand_id
1 'polypeptide(L)'
;MCPSSSCRQQEHHSGDDAIPTLESIPAELVETPLRRAGLEKWLRNQEPSFDPQESLLKRPFSSPGYHTTLKGGDVHPTRQSLSYALALFDHQGEREIQRARKILDRILDLQDRNPLSPTCGIWSWFLEEPLDKMDPPDYNWADFCGTTLIQIYLYHKDRLGAVLSQRLLAGLELAAEAIRRRNVGPGYTNIALMGTYVVLLSGIILRREDLYRYGMERLLRFAAYTRQRGAFSEYNSPTYTIVALDILELLNKHLGHTSSGETIRELHHFAWRHLLRRFHQPTRQIGGPHSRCYSTLLRSSALAFIQRSIPPTVQIQYMPEEEVWTCSDALHWQDRIPDDLLGYLQAPEHVRVESELLIRGGADPHDVLATTYLHPHYIFGSVNIGDFWNQRRPVIAYWRHRHGVAAWRLRCLHDDYDFSAADCYSLQVRNVIGVGMGFSHDRGDRHITLDRRSDGLFTLQDLRFRLQLEGDIDHLRWEQSGQDSVPSYRFSDETVVVDVYCPFACWDDDPDSVTFELLPDGSGFDIVLFHGEPRTLSWRELAASGAALIIQMRESGEPDRLDPRRISVAKVDSQLAVQWCVDDVRQRRNCRLSLPLLPDASAANHRKAKATLDEHDAWEASF
;
A
#
# COMPACT_ATOMS: atom_id res chain seq x y z
N MET A 1 56.26 20.07 -0.69
CA MET A 1 55.55 20.65 -1.85
C MET A 1 54.53 19.62 -2.32
N CYS A 2 53.27 19.79 -1.93
CA CYS A 2 52.10 19.12 -2.50
C CYS A 2 50.95 20.14 -2.42
N PRO A 3 50.20 20.40 -3.50
CA PRO A 3 49.21 21.47 -3.52
C PRO A 3 47.87 21.03 -2.93
N SER A 4 47.23 22.00 -2.28
CA SER A 4 45.90 22.02 -1.69
C SER A 4 44.79 21.68 -2.69
N SER A 5 43.91 20.74 -2.33
CA SER A 5 42.62 20.52 -2.99
C SER A 5 41.62 21.57 -2.53
N SER A 6 41.16 22.40 -3.49
CA SER A 6 40.12 23.39 -3.27
C SER A 6 38.78 22.71 -3.00
N CYS A 7 38.21 23.00 -1.84
CA CYS A 7 36.83 22.74 -1.50
C CYS A 7 35.93 23.49 -2.50
N ARG A 8 35.26 22.79 -3.42
CA ARG A 8 34.15 23.37 -4.18
C ARG A 8 32.99 23.54 -3.21
N GLN A 9 32.81 24.75 -2.71
CA GLN A 9 31.54 25.19 -2.16
C GLN A 9 30.50 25.02 -3.28
N GLN A 10 29.47 24.22 -3.02
CA GLN A 10 28.24 24.26 -3.81
C GLN A 10 27.67 25.66 -3.66
N GLU A 11 27.72 26.43 -4.74
CA GLU A 11 26.99 27.68 -4.86
C GLU A 11 25.50 27.37 -4.64
N HIS A 12 24.93 27.96 -3.59
CA HIS A 12 23.48 28.07 -3.48
C HIS A 12 23.00 28.84 -4.72
N HIS A 13 22.31 28.14 -5.63
CA HIS A 13 21.45 28.78 -6.63
C HIS A 13 20.30 29.49 -5.89
N SER A 14 20.54 30.73 -5.48
CA SER A 14 19.49 31.71 -5.22
C SER A 14 19.04 32.32 -6.56
N GLY A 15 18.57 31.47 -7.46
CA GLY A 15 17.72 31.94 -8.56
C GLY A 15 16.35 32.19 -7.98
N ASP A 16 15.81 33.40 -8.12
CA ASP A 16 14.40 33.66 -7.87
C ASP A 16 13.58 32.71 -8.76
N ASP A 17 13.10 31.59 -8.21
CA ASP A 17 12.08 30.77 -8.84
C ASP A 17 10.77 31.57 -8.79
N ALA A 18 10.64 32.51 -9.74
CA ALA A 18 9.42 33.27 -9.92
C ALA A 18 8.25 32.30 -10.09
N ILE A 19 7.16 32.55 -9.36
CA ILE A 19 5.94 31.72 -9.43
C ILE A 19 5.52 31.61 -10.90
N PRO A 20 5.37 30.40 -11.46
CA PRO A 20 4.87 30.22 -12.82
C PRO A 20 3.52 30.92 -13.03
N THR A 21 3.25 31.40 -14.24
CA THR A 21 1.94 31.97 -14.55
C THR A 21 0.92 30.88 -14.81
N LEU A 22 -0.36 31.14 -14.53
CA LEU A 22 -1.42 30.16 -14.78
C LEU A 22 -1.51 29.75 -16.26
N GLU A 23 -1.20 30.68 -17.17
CA GLU A 23 -1.18 30.45 -18.62
C GLU A 23 -0.09 29.46 -19.05
N SER A 24 0.94 29.21 -18.23
CA SER A 24 1.97 28.23 -18.56
C SER A 24 1.58 26.80 -18.21
N ILE A 25 0.50 26.59 -17.45
CA ILE A 25 0.04 25.26 -17.04
C ILE A 25 -0.75 24.60 -18.18
N PRO A 26 -0.30 23.45 -18.72
CA PRO A 26 -1.03 22.74 -19.77
C PRO A 26 -2.39 22.23 -19.27
N ALA A 27 -3.45 22.58 -20.01
CA ALA A 27 -4.83 22.15 -19.74
C ALA A 27 -5.38 21.20 -20.82
N GLU A 28 -4.51 20.68 -21.70
CA GLU A 28 -4.93 19.90 -22.86
C GLU A 28 -5.53 18.53 -22.49
N LEU A 29 -6.60 18.19 -23.21
CA LEU A 29 -7.25 16.88 -23.21
C LEU A 29 -6.70 16.05 -24.36
N VAL A 30 -6.44 14.77 -24.11
CA VAL A 30 -6.12 13.80 -25.17
C VAL A 30 -7.38 13.02 -25.47
N GLU A 31 -8.06 13.45 -26.54
CA GLU A 31 -9.33 12.87 -26.95
C GLU A 31 -9.15 11.90 -28.12
N THR A 32 -9.55 10.65 -27.91
CA THR A 32 -9.70 9.64 -28.95
C THR A 32 -11.10 9.04 -28.87
N PRO A 33 -11.64 8.45 -29.96
CA PRO A 33 -12.95 7.79 -29.91
C PRO A 33 -13.08 6.77 -28.78
N LEU A 34 -12.00 6.03 -28.53
CA LEU A 34 -11.91 5.04 -27.46
C LEU A 34 -11.95 5.67 -26.06
N ARG A 35 -11.17 6.71 -25.80
CA ARG A 35 -11.16 7.41 -24.51
C ARG A 35 -12.50 8.10 -24.23
N ARG A 36 -13.11 8.70 -25.26
CA ARG A 36 -14.46 9.27 -25.17
C ARG A 36 -15.50 8.21 -24.84
N ALA A 37 -15.50 7.07 -25.54
CA ALA A 37 -16.40 5.96 -25.25
C ALA A 37 -16.20 5.40 -23.83
N GLY A 38 -14.95 5.33 -23.36
CA GLY A 38 -14.61 4.94 -21.99
C GLY A 38 -15.16 5.88 -20.93
N LEU A 39 -14.99 7.20 -21.11
CA LEU A 39 -15.59 8.22 -20.24
C LEU A 39 -17.11 8.11 -20.20
N GLU A 40 -17.76 8.01 -21.36
CA GLU A 40 -19.22 7.89 -21.45
C GLU A 40 -19.73 6.61 -20.79
N LYS A 41 -19.02 5.48 -20.96
CA LYS A 41 -19.33 4.21 -20.28
C LYS A 41 -19.20 4.36 -18.77
N TRP A 42 -18.15 5.02 -18.30
CA TRP A 42 -17.95 5.28 -16.87
C TRP A 42 -19.07 6.17 -16.30
N LEU A 43 -19.45 7.25 -16.99
CA LEU A 43 -20.55 8.14 -16.58
C LEU A 43 -21.89 7.39 -16.53
N ARG A 44 -22.20 6.56 -17.54
CA ARG A 44 -23.40 5.71 -17.54
C ARG A 44 -23.44 4.77 -16.34
N ASN A 45 -22.30 4.23 -15.92
CA ASN A 45 -22.22 3.36 -14.73
C ASN A 45 -22.45 4.13 -13.42
N GLN A 46 -22.23 5.45 -13.39
CA GLN A 46 -22.50 6.29 -12.21
C GLN A 46 -23.93 6.85 -12.17
N GLU A 47 -24.61 6.97 -13.33
CA GLU A 47 -25.95 7.58 -13.43
C GLU A 47 -26.98 7.00 -12.44
N PRO A 48 -27.07 5.68 -12.21
CA PRO A 48 -28.03 5.11 -11.25
C PRO A 48 -27.77 5.51 -9.80
N SER A 49 -26.53 5.90 -9.49
CA SER A 49 -26.12 6.34 -8.16
C SER A 49 -26.30 7.84 -7.95
N PHE A 50 -26.66 8.64 -8.95
CA PHE A 50 -26.85 10.07 -8.76
C PHE A 50 -28.17 10.38 -8.05
N ASP A 51 -28.10 11.02 -6.89
CA ASP A 51 -29.26 11.49 -6.15
C ASP A 51 -29.54 12.97 -6.50
N PRO A 52 -30.63 13.28 -7.23
CA PRO A 52 -30.93 14.64 -7.62
C PRO A 52 -31.38 15.52 -6.45
N GLN A 53 -31.82 14.96 -5.32
CA GLN A 53 -32.24 15.74 -4.15
C GLN A 53 -31.03 16.36 -3.46
N GLU A 54 -29.99 15.56 -3.24
CA GLU A 54 -28.75 16.02 -2.62
C GLU A 54 -27.73 16.55 -3.63
N SER A 55 -27.96 16.32 -4.93
CA SER A 55 -27.00 16.64 -6.01
C SER A 55 -25.63 16.00 -5.79
N LEU A 56 -25.61 14.75 -5.31
CA LEU A 56 -24.41 13.97 -5.03
C LEU A 56 -24.58 12.52 -5.49
N LEU A 57 -23.49 11.77 -5.58
CA LEU A 57 -23.60 10.31 -5.72
C LEU A 57 -24.02 9.70 -4.38
N LYS A 58 -24.94 8.74 -4.40
CA LYS A 58 -25.38 7.91 -3.29
C LYS A 58 -24.85 6.49 -3.43
N ARG A 59 -24.29 5.93 -2.37
CA ARG A 59 -23.70 4.58 -2.36
C ARG A 59 -23.96 3.87 -1.03
N PRO A 60 -23.99 2.53 -1.02
CA PRO A 60 -23.94 1.77 0.22
C PRO A 60 -22.69 2.14 1.02
N PHE A 61 -22.85 2.28 2.33
CA PHE A 61 -21.77 2.60 3.26
C PHE A 61 -20.65 1.54 3.20
N SER A 62 -19.42 2.03 3.18
CA SER A 62 -18.21 1.23 3.33
C SER A 62 -17.14 2.06 4.01
N SER A 63 -16.40 1.47 4.93
CA SER A 63 -15.35 2.13 5.70
C SER A 63 -14.25 1.12 6.05
N PRO A 64 -12.98 1.56 6.15
CA PRO A 64 -11.90 0.74 6.71
C PRO A 64 -12.02 0.49 8.22
N GLY A 65 -13.05 1.05 8.88
CA GLY A 65 -13.36 0.82 10.29
C GLY A 65 -12.94 1.94 11.26
N TYR A 66 -12.49 3.09 10.73
CA TYR A 66 -12.04 4.26 11.49
C TYR A 66 -12.44 5.56 10.78
N HIS A 67 -12.31 6.71 11.46
CA HIS A 67 -12.75 8.07 11.03
C HIS A 67 -14.26 8.31 10.93
N THR A 68 -15.09 7.27 11.06
CA THR A 68 -16.55 7.38 10.93
C THR A 68 -17.24 6.61 12.04
N THR A 69 -18.29 7.22 12.59
CA THR A 69 -19.20 6.64 13.57
C THR A 69 -20.33 5.86 12.90
N LEU A 70 -20.58 6.10 11.61
CA LEU A 70 -21.57 5.36 10.82
C LEU A 70 -21.25 3.85 10.80
N LYS A 71 -22.31 3.04 10.81
CA LYS A 71 -22.23 1.56 10.84
C LYS A 71 -22.89 0.89 9.63
N GLY A 72 -23.50 1.65 8.74
CA GLY A 72 -24.26 1.14 7.60
C GLY A 72 -25.18 2.21 7.00
N GLY A 73 -26.01 1.77 6.04
CA GLY A 73 -26.95 2.64 5.31
C GLY A 73 -26.40 3.13 3.97
N ASP A 74 -27.17 3.98 3.31
CA ASP A 74 -26.73 4.71 2.12
C ASP A 74 -26.07 6.03 2.53
N VAL A 75 -25.01 6.41 1.84
CA VAL A 75 -24.22 7.62 2.10
C VAL A 75 -23.92 8.38 0.82
N HIS A 76 -23.69 9.69 0.94
CA HIS A 76 -23.26 10.55 -0.16
C HIS A 76 -21.78 10.95 -0.03
N PRO A 77 -20.86 10.18 -0.63
CA PRO A 77 -19.43 10.44 -0.50
C PRO A 77 -18.97 11.69 -1.26
N THR A 78 -18.29 12.60 -0.55
CA THR A 78 -17.85 13.90 -1.06
C THR A 78 -16.80 13.76 -2.17
N ARG A 79 -15.75 12.97 -1.93
CA ARG A 79 -14.64 12.74 -2.88
C ARG A 79 -15.13 12.12 -4.19
N GLN A 80 -15.91 11.05 -4.13
CA GLN A 80 -16.40 10.33 -5.31
C GLN A 80 -17.37 11.22 -6.12
N SER A 81 -18.17 12.05 -5.45
CA SER A 81 -19.04 13.03 -6.12
C SER A 81 -18.21 14.10 -6.85
N LEU A 82 -17.10 14.56 -6.30
CA LEU A 82 -16.17 15.46 -7.01
C LEU A 82 -15.55 14.80 -8.24
N SER A 83 -15.10 13.53 -8.14
CA SER A 83 -14.58 12.81 -9.31
C SER A 83 -15.63 12.66 -10.42
N TYR A 84 -16.90 12.46 -10.04
CA TYR A 84 -18.02 12.46 -10.98
C TYR A 84 -18.28 13.83 -11.61
N ALA A 85 -18.19 14.92 -10.83
CA ALA A 85 -18.30 16.28 -11.36
C ALA A 85 -17.22 16.62 -12.40
N LEU A 86 -15.95 16.22 -12.14
CA LEU A 86 -14.86 16.39 -13.11
C LEU A 86 -15.17 15.67 -14.43
N ALA A 87 -15.56 14.38 -14.35
CA ALA A 87 -15.92 13.59 -15.53
C ALA A 87 -17.13 14.17 -16.30
N LEU A 88 -18.11 14.76 -15.60
CA LEU A 88 -19.24 15.45 -16.22
C LEU A 88 -18.81 16.71 -16.98
N PHE A 89 -17.87 17.49 -16.43
CA PHE A 89 -17.29 18.62 -17.15
C PHE A 89 -16.51 18.17 -18.39
N ASP A 90 -15.77 17.06 -18.29
CA ASP A 90 -15.01 16.45 -19.38
C ASP A 90 -15.91 15.96 -20.53
N HIS A 91 -17.14 15.53 -20.25
CA HIS A 91 -18.12 15.13 -21.28
C HIS A 91 -18.55 16.29 -22.19
N GLN A 92 -18.54 17.52 -21.67
CA GLN A 92 -18.85 18.78 -22.37
C GLN A 92 -20.31 18.99 -22.81
N GLY A 93 -21.25 18.12 -22.43
CA GLY A 93 -22.67 18.35 -22.68
C GLY A 93 -23.27 19.35 -21.69
N GLU A 94 -24.21 20.19 -22.14
CA GLU A 94 -24.80 21.26 -21.31
C GLU A 94 -25.51 20.69 -20.08
N ARG A 95 -26.23 19.57 -20.23
CA ARG A 95 -26.88 18.87 -19.10
C ARG A 95 -25.84 18.43 -18.06
N GLU A 96 -24.74 17.85 -18.51
CA GLU A 96 -23.68 17.35 -17.64
C GLU A 96 -22.95 18.50 -16.94
N ILE A 97 -22.67 19.60 -17.64
CA ILE A 97 -22.07 20.81 -17.08
C ILE A 97 -22.97 21.39 -15.97
N GLN A 98 -24.28 21.51 -16.19
CA GLN A 98 -25.20 22.02 -15.18
C GLN A 98 -25.25 21.10 -13.94
N ARG A 99 -25.20 19.78 -14.14
CA ARG A 99 -25.12 18.82 -13.03
C ARG A 99 -23.79 18.96 -12.28
N ALA A 100 -22.67 19.06 -12.99
CA ALA A 100 -21.34 19.22 -12.41
C ALA A 100 -21.26 20.49 -11.54
N ARG A 101 -21.83 21.60 -12.03
CA ARG A 101 -21.96 22.85 -11.26
C ARG A 101 -22.74 22.65 -9.95
N LYS A 102 -23.87 21.95 -9.99
CA LYS A 102 -24.68 21.67 -8.78
C LYS A 102 -23.93 20.81 -7.77
N ILE A 103 -23.24 19.76 -8.23
CA ILE A 103 -22.41 18.92 -7.37
C ILE A 103 -21.31 19.76 -6.72
N LEU A 104 -20.60 20.56 -7.52
CA LEU A 104 -19.50 21.39 -7.03
C LEU A 104 -19.99 22.43 -6.01
N ASP A 105 -21.11 23.09 -6.29
CA ASP A 105 -21.73 24.05 -5.37
C ASP A 105 -22.08 23.37 -4.03
N ARG A 106 -22.71 22.19 -4.09
CA ARG A 106 -23.05 21.39 -2.91
C ARG A 106 -21.82 20.99 -2.11
N ILE A 107 -20.76 20.50 -2.76
CA ILE A 107 -19.53 20.10 -2.07
C ILE A 107 -18.86 21.30 -1.40
N LEU A 108 -18.83 22.47 -2.06
CA LEU A 108 -18.26 23.68 -1.50
C LEU A 108 -19.04 24.20 -0.28
N ASP A 109 -20.35 23.92 -0.17
CA ASP A 109 -21.15 24.20 1.04
C ASP A 109 -20.77 23.31 2.23
N LEU A 110 -20.26 22.10 1.98
CA LEU A 110 -19.92 21.13 3.03
C LEU A 110 -18.52 21.35 3.62
N GLN A 111 -17.73 22.27 3.07
CA GLN A 111 -16.41 22.59 3.63
C GLN A 111 -16.57 23.31 4.97
N ASP A 112 -15.78 22.93 5.96
CA ASP A 112 -15.66 23.76 7.16
C ASP A 112 -14.90 25.04 6.84
N ARG A 113 -15.56 26.20 6.98
CA ARG A 113 -15.01 27.53 6.68
C ARG A 113 -14.80 28.38 7.92
N ASN A 114 -15.03 27.83 9.12
CA ASN A 114 -14.86 28.56 10.37
C ASN A 114 -13.37 28.63 10.72
N PRO A 115 -12.71 29.81 10.70
CA PRO A 115 -11.27 29.92 10.96
C PRO A 115 -10.87 29.54 12.39
N LEU A 116 -11.83 29.49 13.32
CA LEU A 116 -11.62 29.05 14.70
C LEU A 116 -11.74 27.52 14.87
N SER A 117 -12.28 26.83 13.86
CA SER A 117 -12.47 25.39 13.90
C SER A 117 -11.15 24.65 13.61
N PRO A 118 -10.81 23.59 14.36
CA PRO A 118 -9.63 22.78 14.06
C PRO A 118 -9.70 22.15 12.66
N THR A 119 -10.91 21.82 12.20
CA THR A 119 -11.18 21.21 10.88
C THR A 119 -11.32 22.22 9.75
N CYS A 120 -11.06 23.52 9.98
CA CYS A 120 -11.17 24.55 8.96
C CYS A 120 -10.40 24.17 7.67
N GLY A 121 -11.10 24.13 6.54
CA GLY A 121 -10.60 23.83 5.21
C GLY A 121 -10.76 22.39 4.76
N ILE A 122 -11.35 21.50 5.57
CA ILE A 122 -11.59 20.10 5.20
C ILE A 122 -13.10 19.82 4.99
N TRP A 123 -13.39 18.64 4.48
CA TRP A 123 -14.73 18.10 4.28
C TRP A 123 -14.90 16.78 5.04
N SER A 124 -16.13 16.42 5.39
CA SER A 124 -16.43 15.07 5.86
C SER A 124 -16.37 14.05 4.72
N TRP A 125 -16.25 12.76 5.08
CA TRP A 125 -16.33 11.66 4.11
C TRP A 125 -17.69 11.64 3.40
N PHE A 126 -18.75 11.82 4.18
CA PHE A 126 -20.13 11.66 3.75
C PHE A 126 -20.97 12.87 4.17
N LEU A 127 -21.99 13.19 3.38
CA LEU A 127 -22.98 14.23 3.73
C LEU A 127 -23.68 13.91 5.08
N GLU A 128 -23.97 12.65 5.32
CA GLU A 128 -24.73 12.14 6.47
C GLU A 128 -24.00 12.32 7.80
N GLU A 129 -22.68 12.49 7.74
CA GLU A 129 -21.82 12.60 8.90
C GLU A 129 -21.00 13.89 8.81
N PRO A 130 -21.55 15.02 9.28
CA PRO A 130 -20.79 16.25 9.42
C PRO A 130 -19.54 16.05 10.29
N LEU A 131 -18.56 16.95 10.12
CA LEU A 131 -17.23 16.81 10.72
C LEU A 131 -17.22 16.67 12.24
N ASP A 132 -18.15 17.32 12.95
CA ASP A 132 -18.29 17.23 14.42
C ASP A 132 -18.81 15.88 14.92
N LYS A 133 -19.32 15.04 14.01
CA LYS A 133 -19.76 13.67 14.29
C LYS A 133 -18.77 12.59 13.84
N MET A 134 -17.74 12.95 13.07
CA MET A 134 -16.67 12.02 12.72
C MET A 134 -15.75 11.79 13.92
N ASP A 135 -15.24 10.56 14.07
CA ASP A 135 -14.36 10.22 15.19
C ASP A 135 -13.15 9.36 14.76
N PRO A 136 -11.94 9.94 14.72
CA PRO A 136 -11.67 11.37 14.59
C PRO A 136 -11.92 11.84 13.14
N PRO A 137 -12.14 13.15 12.89
CA PRO A 137 -12.20 13.70 11.54
C PRO A 137 -10.94 13.36 10.71
N ASP A 138 -11.12 13.03 9.43
CA ASP A 138 -10.02 12.72 8.54
C ASP A 138 -9.48 13.97 7.84
N TYR A 139 -8.39 14.52 8.36
CA TYR A 139 -7.75 15.70 7.79
C TYR A 139 -7.10 15.46 6.41
N ASN A 140 -6.98 14.21 5.95
CA ASN A 140 -6.54 13.90 4.57
C ASN A 140 -7.54 14.38 3.52
N TRP A 141 -8.79 14.68 3.92
CA TRP A 141 -9.83 15.05 2.95
C TRP A 141 -9.55 16.38 2.24
N ALA A 142 -8.75 17.28 2.82
CA ALA A 142 -8.26 18.46 2.10
C ALA A 142 -7.37 18.07 0.91
N ASP A 143 -6.48 17.08 1.07
CA ASP A 143 -5.63 16.57 0.01
C ASP A 143 -6.47 15.90 -1.10
N PHE A 144 -7.41 15.01 -0.70
CA PHE A 144 -8.25 14.30 -1.66
C PHE A 144 -9.19 15.21 -2.47
N CYS A 145 -9.94 16.07 -1.80
CA CYS A 145 -10.87 16.99 -2.47
C CYS A 145 -10.10 18.08 -3.23
N GLY A 146 -9.05 18.63 -2.62
CA GLY A 146 -8.21 19.68 -3.22
C GLY A 146 -7.62 19.25 -4.57
N THR A 147 -7.12 18.01 -4.67
CA THR A 147 -6.56 17.50 -5.94
C THR A 147 -7.58 17.55 -7.08
N THR A 148 -8.83 17.15 -6.85
CA THR A 148 -9.88 17.19 -7.88
C THR A 148 -10.36 18.62 -8.15
N LEU A 149 -10.45 19.48 -7.13
CA LEU A 149 -10.83 20.88 -7.30
C LEU A 149 -9.83 21.66 -8.16
N ILE A 150 -8.53 21.41 -8.01
CA ILE A 150 -7.50 21.99 -8.88
C ILE A 150 -7.71 21.56 -10.33
N GLN A 151 -7.94 20.26 -10.57
CA GLN A 151 -8.19 19.77 -11.93
C GLN A 151 -9.43 20.43 -12.55
N ILE A 152 -10.54 20.52 -11.81
CA ILE A 152 -11.75 21.22 -12.27
C ILE A 152 -11.43 22.67 -12.63
N TYR A 153 -10.67 23.38 -11.80
CA TYR A 153 -10.30 24.76 -12.09
C TYR A 153 -9.42 24.89 -13.33
N LEU A 154 -8.33 24.11 -13.41
CA LEU A 154 -7.38 24.18 -14.52
C LEU A 154 -8.03 23.87 -15.86
N TYR A 155 -8.90 22.87 -15.91
CA TYR A 155 -9.48 22.38 -17.16
C TYR A 155 -10.80 23.05 -17.54
N HIS A 156 -11.56 23.56 -16.56
CA HIS A 156 -12.96 23.97 -16.76
C HIS A 156 -13.32 25.33 -16.17
N LYS A 157 -12.36 26.17 -15.76
CA LYS A 157 -12.64 27.51 -15.18
C LYS A 157 -13.63 28.35 -16.00
N ASP A 158 -13.53 28.32 -17.33
CA ASP A 158 -14.39 29.11 -18.23
C ASP A 158 -15.84 28.60 -18.24
N ARG A 159 -16.06 27.37 -17.77
CA ARG A 159 -17.36 26.72 -17.63
C ARG A 159 -17.91 26.80 -16.20
N LEU A 160 -17.21 27.38 -15.24
CA LEU A 160 -17.74 27.52 -13.87
C LEU A 160 -18.73 28.67 -13.74
N GLY A 161 -18.50 29.77 -14.47
CA GLY A 161 -19.12 31.06 -14.19
C GLY A 161 -18.45 31.77 -13.01
N ALA A 162 -18.59 33.09 -12.95
CA ALA A 162 -17.80 33.94 -12.04
C ALA A 162 -17.99 33.59 -10.56
N VAL A 163 -19.24 33.37 -10.12
CA VAL A 163 -19.57 33.10 -8.71
C VAL A 163 -18.98 31.77 -8.25
N LEU A 164 -19.22 30.70 -9.01
CA LEU A 164 -18.73 29.37 -8.64
C LEU A 164 -17.20 29.28 -8.71
N SER A 165 -16.58 29.97 -9.68
CA SER A 165 -15.13 30.10 -9.78
C SER A 165 -14.54 30.76 -8.52
N GLN A 166 -15.11 31.88 -8.05
CA GLN A 166 -14.67 32.53 -6.82
C GLN A 166 -14.84 31.63 -5.59
N ARG A 167 -15.96 30.92 -5.48
CA ARG A 167 -16.20 29.96 -4.39
C ARG A 167 -15.18 28.83 -4.39
N LEU A 168 -14.86 28.28 -5.56
CA LEU A 168 -13.87 27.22 -5.73
C LEU A 168 -12.50 27.73 -5.26
N LEU A 169 -12.08 28.91 -5.72
CA LEU A 169 -10.80 29.51 -5.32
C LEU A 169 -10.70 29.71 -3.80
N ALA A 170 -11.76 30.22 -3.16
CA ALA A 170 -11.80 30.35 -1.71
C ALA A 170 -11.71 28.97 -0.99
N GLY A 171 -12.35 27.94 -1.55
CA GLY A 171 -12.26 26.58 -1.01
C GLY A 171 -10.86 25.97 -1.15
N LEU A 172 -10.18 26.22 -2.27
CA LEU A 172 -8.79 25.81 -2.49
C LEU A 172 -7.83 26.49 -1.51
N GLU A 173 -8.01 27.79 -1.25
CA GLU A 173 -7.20 28.52 -0.26
C GLU A 173 -7.32 27.85 1.12
N LEU A 174 -8.54 27.58 1.58
CA LEU A 174 -8.77 26.93 2.86
C LEU A 174 -8.18 25.50 2.92
N ALA A 175 -8.31 24.72 1.83
CA ALA A 175 -7.75 23.38 1.76
C ALA A 175 -6.21 23.39 1.80
N ALA A 176 -5.57 24.30 1.05
CA ALA A 176 -4.13 24.48 1.06
C ALA A 176 -3.62 24.89 2.46
N GLU A 177 -4.36 25.77 3.15
CA GLU A 177 -4.04 26.16 4.53
C GLU A 177 -4.24 25.03 5.54
N ALA A 178 -5.26 24.18 5.36
CA ALA A 178 -5.44 22.98 6.18
C ALA A 178 -4.27 22.00 6.02
N ILE A 179 -3.81 21.79 4.79
CA ILE A 179 -2.63 20.95 4.47
C ILE A 179 -1.36 21.56 5.07
N ARG A 180 -1.19 22.88 4.99
CA ARG A 180 -0.07 23.60 5.60
C ARG A 180 -0.07 23.47 7.12
N ARG A 181 -1.22 23.66 7.77
CA ARG A 181 -1.39 23.53 9.23
C ARG A 181 -1.09 22.11 9.71
N ARG A 182 -1.54 21.10 8.97
CA ARG A 182 -1.31 19.69 9.31
C ARG A 182 0.14 19.25 9.07
N ASN A 183 0.78 19.78 8.03
CA ASN A 183 2.20 19.58 7.69
C ASN A 183 2.67 18.12 7.79
N VAL A 184 1.97 17.18 7.14
CA VAL A 184 2.37 15.77 7.14
C VAL A 184 3.79 15.60 6.58
N GLY A 185 4.55 14.69 7.19
CA GLY A 185 5.90 14.33 6.76
C GLY A 185 5.91 13.42 5.52
N PRO A 186 7.08 13.29 4.85
CA PRO A 186 7.22 12.54 3.59
C PRO A 186 7.00 11.02 3.71
N GLY A 187 7.07 10.46 4.93
CA GLY A 187 6.77 9.05 5.18
C GLY A 187 5.30 8.66 4.99
N TYR A 188 4.38 9.63 4.92
CA TYR A 188 2.98 9.39 4.58
C TYR A 188 2.78 9.53 3.06
N THR A 189 3.51 8.70 2.31
CA THR A 189 3.80 8.80 0.87
C THR A 189 2.69 9.43 0.03
N ASN A 190 1.49 8.84 0.00
CA ASN A 190 0.41 9.33 -0.85
C ASN A 190 -0.07 10.75 -0.46
N ILE A 191 -0.32 11.00 0.83
CA ILE A 191 -0.80 12.30 1.32
C ILE A 191 0.30 13.36 1.19
N ALA A 192 1.56 12.99 1.40
CA ALA A 192 2.68 13.91 1.22
C ALA A 192 2.73 14.46 -0.22
N LEU A 193 2.58 13.58 -1.23
CA LEU A 193 2.53 13.96 -2.64
C LEU A 193 1.25 14.72 -3.00
N MET A 194 0.08 14.24 -2.59
CA MET A 194 -1.21 14.91 -2.85
C MET A 194 -1.22 16.34 -2.29
N GLY A 195 -0.84 16.51 -1.02
CA GLY A 195 -0.77 17.83 -0.41
C GLY A 195 0.28 18.74 -1.05
N THR A 196 1.39 18.17 -1.57
CA THR A 196 2.38 18.93 -2.34
C THR A 196 1.77 19.46 -3.63
N TYR A 197 1.07 18.61 -4.39
CA TYR A 197 0.33 19.03 -5.58
C TYR A 197 -0.70 20.11 -5.25
N VAL A 198 -1.51 19.91 -4.20
CA VAL A 198 -2.56 20.87 -3.84
C VAL A 198 -1.99 22.23 -3.49
N VAL A 199 -0.97 22.29 -2.63
CA VAL A 199 -0.45 23.57 -2.15
C VAL A 199 0.38 24.29 -3.24
N LEU A 200 1.18 23.57 -4.03
CA LEU A 200 1.94 24.16 -5.14
C LEU A 200 1.02 24.85 -6.15
N LEU A 201 0.02 24.12 -6.65
CA LEU A 201 -0.89 24.63 -7.67
C LEU A 201 -1.81 25.72 -7.09
N SER A 202 -2.22 25.62 -5.82
CA SER A 202 -2.96 26.69 -5.15
C SER A 202 -2.13 27.98 -5.04
N GLY A 203 -0.83 27.86 -4.73
CA GLY A 203 0.10 29.00 -4.72
C GLY A 203 0.18 29.71 -6.07
N ILE A 204 0.21 28.95 -7.17
CA ILE A 204 0.21 29.49 -8.54
C ILE A 204 -1.15 30.13 -8.88
N ILE A 205 -2.24 29.39 -8.71
CA ILE A 205 -3.60 29.81 -9.07
C ILE A 205 -4.03 31.07 -8.31
N LEU A 206 -3.76 31.12 -7.00
CA LEU A 206 -4.13 32.23 -6.12
C LEU A 206 -3.09 33.36 -6.10
N ARG A 207 -1.95 33.19 -6.79
CA ARG A 207 -0.78 34.08 -6.72
C ARG A 207 -0.30 34.31 -5.27
N ARG A 208 -0.28 33.24 -4.47
CA ARG A 208 0.17 33.21 -3.07
C ARG A 208 1.59 32.64 -2.99
N GLU A 209 2.58 33.52 -2.89
CA GLU A 209 4.01 33.17 -2.87
C GLU A 209 4.39 32.28 -1.67
N ASP A 210 3.79 32.52 -0.51
CA ASP A 210 4.03 31.74 0.69
C ASP A 210 3.57 30.28 0.55
N LEU A 211 2.43 30.05 -0.11
CA LEU A 211 1.94 28.71 -0.44
C LEU A 211 2.82 28.02 -1.49
N TYR A 212 3.21 28.75 -2.55
CA TYR A 212 4.12 28.22 -3.56
C TYR A 212 5.47 27.78 -2.95
N ARG A 213 6.09 28.64 -2.16
CA ARG A 213 7.36 28.34 -1.46
C ARG A 213 7.22 27.12 -0.54
N TYR A 214 6.18 27.06 0.27
CA TYR A 214 5.93 25.90 1.14
C TYR A 214 5.71 24.61 0.33
N GLY A 215 4.97 24.68 -0.79
CA GLY A 215 4.80 23.55 -1.69
C GLY A 215 6.13 23.06 -2.28
N MET A 216 7.01 23.98 -2.67
CA MET A 216 8.34 23.66 -3.20
C MET A 216 9.23 22.99 -2.16
N GLU A 217 9.24 23.51 -0.93
CA GLU A 217 9.94 22.90 0.19
C GLU A 217 9.45 21.48 0.48
N ARG A 218 8.13 21.23 0.37
CA ARG A 218 7.56 19.89 0.52
C ARG A 218 8.05 18.93 -0.57
N LEU A 219 8.05 19.35 -1.83
CA LEU A 219 8.52 18.55 -2.96
C LEU A 219 9.99 18.14 -2.76
N LEU A 220 10.86 19.12 -2.45
CA LEU A 220 12.29 18.88 -2.23
C LEU A 220 12.54 17.99 -1.01
N ARG A 221 11.80 18.21 0.09
CA ARG A 221 11.88 17.38 1.28
C ARG A 221 11.43 15.94 1.01
N PHE A 222 10.40 15.75 0.19
CA PHE A 222 9.96 14.41 -0.23
C PHE A 222 11.04 13.71 -1.07
N ALA A 223 11.63 14.42 -2.04
CA ALA A 223 12.71 13.88 -2.86
C ALA A 223 13.93 13.49 -2.03
N ALA A 224 14.39 14.37 -1.14
CA ALA A 224 15.50 14.08 -0.26
C ALA A 224 15.24 12.86 0.63
N TYR A 225 14.03 12.75 1.19
CA TYR A 225 13.63 11.61 2.02
C TYR A 225 13.62 10.29 1.23
N THR A 226 13.05 10.28 0.02
CA THR A 226 13.04 9.11 -0.86
C THR A 226 14.46 8.68 -1.24
N ARG A 227 15.34 9.63 -1.61
CA ARG A 227 16.75 9.33 -1.92
C ARG A 227 17.48 8.74 -0.72
N GLN A 228 17.27 9.29 0.48
CA GLN A 228 17.93 8.83 1.70
C GLN A 228 17.51 7.40 2.07
N ARG A 229 16.22 7.06 1.91
CA ARG A 229 15.69 5.73 2.26
C ARG A 229 15.91 4.69 1.18
N GLY A 230 15.89 5.09 -0.10
CA GLY A 230 15.93 4.15 -1.23
C GLY A 230 14.59 3.50 -1.56
N ALA A 231 13.53 3.78 -0.80
CA ALA A 231 12.17 3.25 -0.96
C ALA A 231 11.10 4.28 -0.53
N PHE A 232 9.87 4.13 -1.02
CA PHE A 232 8.71 4.76 -0.39
C PHE A 232 8.38 4.08 0.94
N SER A 233 7.86 4.85 1.91
CA SER A 233 7.46 4.27 3.20
C SER A 233 6.20 3.42 3.07
N GLU A 234 5.28 3.78 2.17
CA GLU A 234 4.18 2.91 1.72
C GLU A 234 4.65 2.00 0.57
N TYR A 235 5.72 1.23 0.82
CA TYR A 235 6.36 0.35 -0.16
C TYR A 235 5.44 -0.74 -0.72
N ASN A 236 5.71 -1.13 -1.97
CA ASN A 236 5.05 -2.19 -2.73
C ASN A 236 3.51 -2.14 -2.63
N SER A 237 2.93 -0.96 -2.39
CA SER A 237 1.49 -0.84 -2.16
C SER A 237 0.76 -0.93 -3.50
N PRO A 238 -0.09 -1.94 -3.75
CA PRO A 238 -0.90 -1.99 -4.96
C PRO A 238 -1.96 -0.88 -5.02
N THR A 239 -2.14 -0.13 -3.93
CA THR A 239 -3.06 1.01 -3.84
C THR A 239 -2.30 2.33 -3.90
N TYR A 240 -1.35 2.56 -3.00
CA TYR A 240 -0.71 3.88 -2.87
C TYR A 240 0.44 4.13 -3.83
N THR A 241 1.10 3.10 -4.35
CA THR A 241 2.05 3.33 -5.45
C THR A 241 1.34 3.85 -6.68
N ILE A 242 0.12 3.35 -6.97
CA ILE A 242 -0.73 3.84 -8.06
C ILE A 242 -1.15 5.30 -7.81
N VAL A 243 -1.58 5.64 -6.58
CA VAL A 243 -1.90 7.03 -6.22
C VAL A 243 -0.67 7.93 -6.33
N ALA A 244 0.50 7.48 -5.88
CA ALA A 244 1.73 8.25 -5.98
C ALA A 244 2.10 8.54 -7.45
N LEU A 245 1.99 7.52 -8.32
CA LEU A 245 2.21 7.67 -9.77
C LEU A 245 1.22 8.65 -10.40
N ASP A 246 -0.07 8.53 -10.09
CA ASP A 246 -1.12 9.46 -10.58
C ASP A 246 -0.79 10.92 -10.23
N ILE A 247 -0.39 11.19 -8.98
CA ILE A 247 -0.04 12.54 -8.55
C ILE A 247 1.28 13.03 -9.16
N LEU A 248 2.26 12.16 -9.29
CA LEU A 248 3.54 12.50 -9.93
C LEU A 248 3.35 12.81 -11.42
N GLU A 249 2.44 12.11 -12.09
CA GLU A 249 2.03 12.45 -13.46
C GLU A 249 1.32 13.80 -13.51
N LEU A 250 0.37 14.09 -12.61
CA LEU A 250 -0.27 15.41 -12.57
C LEU A 250 0.76 16.53 -12.34
N LEU A 251 1.70 16.33 -11.42
CA LEU A 251 2.82 17.25 -11.19
C LEU A 251 3.68 17.41 -12.46
N ASN A 252 3.99 16.32 -13.15
CA ASN A 252 4.81 16.35 -14.36
C ASN A 252 4.07 17.07 -15.50
N LYS A 253 2.78 16.78 -15.69
CA LYS A 253 1.91 17.44 -16.67
C LYS A 253 1.85 18.94 -16.44
N HIS A 254 1.63 19.38 -15.20
CA HIS A 254 1.42 20.80 -14.90
C HIS A 254 2.68 21.59 -14.66
N LEU A 255 3.74 20.96 -14.13
CA LEU A 255 4.96 21.65 -13.68
C LEU A 255 6.26 21.06 -14.26
N GLY A 256 6.21 20.04 -15.11
CA GLY A 256 7.40 19.38 -15.66
C GLY A 256 8.29 20.27 -16.53
N HIS A 257 7.76 21.39 -17.02
CA HIS A 257 8.47 22.41 -17.80
C HIS A 257 9.12 23.51 -16.92
N THR A 258 8.85 23.49 -15.61
CA THR A 258 9.41 24.46 -14.63
C THR A 258 10.72 23.93 -14.02
N SER A 259 11.35 24.71 -13.14
CA SER A 259 12.55 24.29 -12.40
C SER A 259 12.35 23.03 -11.56
N SER A 260 11.11 22.73 -11.14
CA SER A 260 10.74 21.50 -10.41
C SER A 260 10.77 20.24 -11.26
N GLY A 261 10.78 20.37 -12.60
CA GLY A 261 10.51 19.28 -13.53
C GLY A 261 11.50 18.11 -13.43
N GLU A 262 12.78 18.39 -13.17
CA GLU A 262 13.78 17.33 -12.99
C GLU A 262 13.49 16.49 -11.75
N THR A 263 13.20 17.13 -10.61
CA THR A 263 12.86 16.42 -9.36
C THR A 263 11.58 15.61 -9.51
N ILE A 264 10.57 16.14 -10.21
CA ILE A 264 9.31 15.43 -10.47
C ILE A 264 9.56 14.20 -11.33
N ARG A 265 10.30 14.32 -12.43
CA ARG A 265 10.64 13.20 -13.32
C ARG A 265 11.47 12.13 -12.62
N GLU A 266 12.40 12.52 -11.74
CA GLU A 266 13.16 11.58 -10.93
C GLU A 266 12.24 10.75 -10.02
N LEU A 267 11.32 11.41 -9.31
CA LEU A 267 10.37 10.72 -8.43
C LEU A 267 9.40 9.82 -9.18
N HIS A 268 8.95 10.28 -10.35
CA HIS A 268 8.10 9.52 -11.26
C HIS A 268 8.80 8.25 -11.76
N HIS A 269 10.04 8.38 -12.25
CA HIS A 269 10.87 7.24 -12.65
C HIS A 269 11.09 6.28 -11.47
N PHE A 270 11.41 6.82 -10.29
CA PHE A 270 11.60 6.04 -9.08
C PHE A 270 10.35 5.21 -8.74
N ALA A 271 9.16 5.81 -8.78
CA ALA A 271 7.90 5.14 -8.49
C ALA A 271 7.60 4.01 -9.49
N TRP A 272 7.81 4.25 -10.79
CA TRP A 272 7.65 3.23 -11.82
C TRP A 272 8.64 2.09 -11.64
N ARG A 273 9.91 2.40 -11.37
CA ARG A 273 10.95 1.39 -11.11
C ARG A 273 10.61 0.53 -9.90
N HIS A 274 10.12 1.14 -8.82
CA HIS A 274 9.71 0.44 -7.61
C HIS A 274 8.54 -0.53 -7.88
N LEU A 275 7.54 -0.11 -8.68
CA LEU A 275 6.41 -0.96 -9.07
C LEU A 275 6.82 -2.09 -10.02
N LEU A 276 7.46 -1.75 -11.15
CA LEU A 276 7.67 -2.68 -12.26
C LEU A 276 8.70 -3.75 -11.93
N ARG A 277 9.69 -3.45 -11.09
CA ARG A 277 10.63 -4.49 -10.62
C ARG A 277 9.90 -5.64 -9.92
N ARG A 278 8.70 -5.44 -9.37
CA ARG A 278 7.90 -6.49 -8.73
C ARG A 278 6.64 -6.87 -9.49
N PHE A 279 6.37 -6.26 -10.64
CA PHE A 279 5.25 -6.68 -11.46
C PHE A 279 5.53 -8.05 -12.07
N HIS A 280 4.60 -8.98 -11.89
CA HIS A 280 4.73 -10.35 -12.37
C HIS A 280 3.70 -10.62 -13.46
N GLN A 281 4.12 -10.45 -14.71
CA GLN A 281 3.25 -10.51 -15.88
C GLN A 281 2.35 -11.77 -15.93
N PRO A 282 2.84 -13.00 -15.66
CA PRO A 282 2.01 -14.20 -15.75
C PRO A 282 0.79 -14.15 -14.82
N THR A 283 0.98 -13.62 -13.61
CA THR A 283 -0.09 -13.46 -12.61
C THR A 283 -0.81 -12.11 -12.69
N ARG A 284 -0.23 -11.14 -13.40
CA ARG A 284 -0.68 -9.74 -13.45
C ARG A 284 -0.78 -9.09 -12.06
N GLN A 285 0.06 -9.53 -11.13
CA GLN A 285 0.11 -9.04 -9.75
C GLN A 285 1.37 -8.20 -9.53
N ILE A 286 1.33 -7.35 -8.51
CA ILE A 286 2.53 -6.73 -7.95
C ILE A 286 2.97 -7.63 -6.80
N GLY A 287 4.22 -8.09 -6.80
CA GLY A 287 4.78 -8.93 -5.76
C GLY A 287 4.86 -8.24 -4.40
N GLY A 288 4.60 -9.02 -3.34
CA GLY A 288 4.77 -8.57 -1.96
C GLY A 288 6.23 -8.47 -1.52
N PRO A 289 6.46 -8.09 -0.25
CA PRO A 289 5.48 -7.79 0.79
C PRO A 289 4.72 -6.48 0.52
N HIS A 290 3.53 -6.29 1.08
CA HIS A 290 2.76 -5.03 0.91
C HIS A 290 2.64 -4.27 2.23
N SER A 291 3.04 -3.00 2.24
CA SER A 291 2.89 -2.13 3.42
C SER A 291 1.47 -1.59 3.60
N ARG A 292 0.73 -1.44 2.49
CA ARG A 292 -0.65 -0.92 2.43
C ARG A 292 -1.42 -1.60 1.30
N CYS A 293 -2.46 -2.35 1.64
CA CYS A 293 -3.20 -3.22 0.74
C CYS A 293 -4.63 -3.44 1.24
N TYR A 294 -5.62 -3.39 0.33
CA TYR A 294 -7.06 -3.50 0.65
C TYR A 294 -7.75 -4.66 -0.06
N SER A 295 -6.98 -5.50 -0.75
CA SER A 295 -7.43 -6.67 -1.50
C SER A 295 -6.19 -7.49 -1.82
N THR A 296 -6.22 -8.80 -1.57
CA THR A 296 -5.07 -9.67 -1.85
C THR A 296 -4.76 -9.69 -3.34
N LEU A 297 -5.77 -9.85 -4.20
CA LEU A 297 -5.59 -9.73 -5.64
C LEU A 297 -5.61 -8.26 -6.08
N LEU A 298 -4.74 -7.94 -7.04
CA LEU A 298 -4.66 -6.64 -7.70
C LEU A 298 -6.00 -6.31 -8.35
N ARG A 299 -6.54 -5.13 -8.03
CA ARG A 299 -7.82 -4.68 -8.58
C ARG A 299 -7.67 -4.34 -10.07
N SER A 300 -8.72 -4.58 -10.85
CA SER A 300 -8.74 -4.27 -12.28
C SER A 300 -8.43 -2.80 -12.58
N SER A 301 -8.77 -1.87 -11.69
CA SER A 301 -8.42 -0.44 -11.85
C SER A 301 -6.91 -0.18 -11.80
N ALA A 302 -6.16 -0.91 -10.95
CA ALA A 302 -4.71 -0.79 -10.90
C ALA A 302 -4.05 -1.47 -12.12
N LEU A 303 -4.62 -2.58 -12.60
CA LEU A 303 -4.15 -3.22 -13.83
C LEU A 303 -4.41 -2.36 -15.07
N ALA A 304 -5.60 -1.73 -15.15
CA ALA A 304 -5.95 -0.75 -16.17
C ALA A 304 -4.99 0.44 -16.16
N PHE A 305 -4.64 0.95 -14.97
CA PHE A 305 -3.64 2.00 -14.81
C PHE A 305 -2.29 1.61 -15.43
N ILE A 306 -1.77 0.43 -15.10
CA ILE A 306 -0.51 -0.07 -15.66
C ILE A 306 -0.63 -0.17 -17.19
N GLN A 307 -1.69 -0.78 -17.71
CA GLN A 307 -1.88 -0.93 -19.17
C GLN A 307 -2.02 0.41 -19.91
N ARG A 308 -2.72 1.41 -19.34
CA ARG A 308 -2.81 2.76 -19.92
C ARG A 308 -1.46 3.45 -20.07
N SER A 309 -0.51 3.08 -19.20
CA SER A 309 0.83 3.67 -19.13
C SER A 309 1.84 2.99 -20.05
N ILE A 310 1.46 1.89 -20.70
CA ILE A 310 2.30 1.20 -21.68
C ILE A 310 2.34 2.03 -22.96
N PRO A 311 3.53 2.36 -23.50
CA PRO A 311 3.64 3.05 -24.78
C PRO A 311 2.94 2.28 -25.90
N PRO A 312 2.25 2.95 -26.84
CA PRO A 312 1.55 2.27 -27.96
C PRO A 312 2.46 1.41 -28.86
N THR A 313 3.78 1.61 -28.79
CA THR A 313 4.79 0.80 -29.48
C THR A 313 4.97 -0.59 -28.86
N VAL A 314 4.53 -0.81 -27.62
CA VAL A 314 4.61 -2.07 -26.90
C VAL A 314 3.25 -2.76 -26.93
N GLN A 315 3.14 -3.86 -27.68
CA GLN A 315 1.90 -4.60 -27.86
C GLN A 315 1.65 -5.57 -26.71
N ILE A 316 1.15 -5.05 -25.59
CA ILE A 316 0.77 -5.84 -24.41
C ILE A 316 -0.67 -5.51 -24.03
N GLN A 317 -1.46 -6.57 -23.81
CA GLN A 317 -2.85 -6.46 -23.38
C GLN A 317 -3.09 -7.35 -22.15
N TYR A 318 -3.33 -6.73 -21.00
CA TYR A 318 -3.69 -7.43 -19.76
C TYR A 318 -5.21 -7.54 -19.57
N MET A 319 -5.97 -6.61 -20.15
CA MET A 319 -7.44 -6.63 -20.13
C MET A 319 -8.02 -5.97 -21.40
N PRO A 320 -9.32 -6.16 -21.69
CA PRO A 320 -9.97 -5.55 -22.85
C PRO A 320 -9.76 -4.03 -22.88
N GLU A 321 -9.40 -3.49 -24.04
CA GLU A 321 -9.02 -2.07 -24.17
C GLU A 321 -10.17 -1.12 -23.80
N GLU A 322 -11.42 -1.52 -24.04
CA GLU A 322 -12.60 -0.78 -23.58
C GLU A 322 -12.69 -0.64 -22.05
N GLU A 323 -12.25 -1.65 -21.29
CA GLU A 323 -12.28 -1.64 -19.82
C GLU A 323 -11.16 -0.76 -19.27
N VAL A 324 -10.01 -0.76 -19.94
CA VAL A 324 -8.83 0.07 -19.60
C VAL A 324 -9.20 1.55 -19.52
N TRP A 325 -10.03 2.02 -20.46
CA TRP A 325 -10.44 3.44 -20.56
C TRP A 325 -11.76 3.75 -19.84
N THR A 326 -12.43 2.77 -19.21
CA THR A 326 -13.65 3.01 -18.44
C THR A 326 -13.33 3.62 -17.07
N CYS A 327 -12.99 4.91 -17.07
CA CYS A 327 -12.48 5.66 -15.92
C CYS A 327 -12.89 7.14 -15.97
N SER A 328 -12.85 7.83 -14.82
CA SER A 328 -13.26 9.24 -14.71
C SER A 328 -12.28 10.23 -15.35
N ASP A 329 -11.04 9.82 -15.55
CA ASP A 329 -9.91 10.66 -15.99
C ASP A 329 -9.43 10.30 -17.41
N ALA A 330 -10.23 9.55 -18.18
CA ALA A 330 -9.85 8.98 -19.47
C ALA A 330 -9.24 9.99 -20.46
N LEU A 331 -9.70 11.24 -20.44
CA LEU A 331 -9.26 12.30 -21.34
C LEU A 331 -7.98 13.02 -20.87
N HIS A 332 -7.62 12.88 -19.59
CA HIS A 332 -6.48 13.58 -18.99
C HIS A 332 -5.21 12.75 -18.98
N TRP A 333 -5.33 11.45 -19.18
CA TRP A 333 -4.26 10.47 -19.04
C TRP A 333 -3.11 10.66 -20.05
N GLN A 334 -1.91 10.94 -19.57
CA GLN A 334 -0.71 11.07 -20.40
C GLN A 334 0.50 10.32 -19.85
N ASP A 335 0.36 9.66 -18.68
CA ASP A 335 1.44 8.92 -18.03
C ASP A 335 2.01 7.84 -18.96
N ARG A 336 3.32 7.68 -18.91
CA ARG A 336 4.06 6.66 -19.64
C ARG A 336 5.11 6.04 -18.75
N ILE A 337 5.18 4.72 -18.82
CA ILE A 337 6.29 3.95 -18.26
C ILE A 337 7.59 4.41 -18.94
N PRO A 338 8.63 4.78 -18.18
CA PRO A 338 9.95 5.08 -18.72
C PRO A 338 10.49 3.95 -19.61
N ASP A 339 11.10 4.31 -20.74
CA ASP A 339 11.54 3.36 -21.77
C ASP A 339 12.49 2.28 -21.23
N ASP A 340 13.36 2.64 -20.27
CA ASP A 340 14.32 1.73 -19.64
C ASP A 340 13.66 0.67 -18.74
N LEU A 341 12.39 0.85 -18.38
CA LEU A 341 11.64 -0.05 -17.52
C LEU A 341 10.69 -0.99 -18.29
N LEU A 342 10.53 -0.79 -19.60
CA LEU A 342 9.60 -1.58 -20.43
C LEU A 342 9.93 -3.08 -20.44
N GLY A 343 11.19 -3.46 -20.22
CA GLY A 343 11.62 -4.85 -20.11
C GLY A 343 10.93 -5.62 -18.97
N TYR A 344 10.53 -4.95 -17.89
CA TYR A 344 9.84 -5.57 -16.76
C TYR A 344 8.37 -5.93 -17.04
N LEU A 345 7.81 -5.49 -18.17
CA LEU A 345 6.44 -5.83 -18.57
C LEU A 345 6.34 -7.24 -19.20
N GLN A 346 7.47 -7.86 -19.49
CA GLN A 346 7.56 -9.21 -20.05
C GLN A 346 7.50 -10.27 -18.96
N ALA A 347 7.08 -11.49 -19.34
CA ALA A 347 7.16 -12.63 -18.45
C ALA A 347 8.64 -12.92 -18.12
N PRO A 348 8.98 -13.20 -16.84
CA PRO A 348 10.35 -13.55 -16.50
C PRO A 348 10.72 -14.90 -17.12
N GLU A 349 11.79 -14.94 -17.92
CA GLU A 349 12.32 -16.18 -18.50
C GLU A 349 13.12 -17.00 -17.47
N HIS A 350 13.66 -16.31 -16.47
CA HIS A 350 14.48 -16.87 -15.41
C HIS A 350 14.07 -16.32 -14.06
N VAL A 351 14.41 -17.06 -13.02
CA VAL A 351 14.24 -16.64 -11.63
C VAL A 351 14.98 -15.34 -11.37
N ARG A 352 14.28 -14.38 -10.74
CA ARG A 352 14.85 -13.11 -10.27
C ARG A 352 14.52 -12.91 -8.80
N VAL A 353 15.50 -12.46 -8.02
CA VAL A 353 15.31 -12.05 -6.63
C VAL A 353 15.42 -10.54 -6.56
N GLU A 354 14.39 -9.89 -6.05
CA GLU A 354 14.36 -8.46 -5.78
C GLU A 354 14.45 -8.22 -4.28
N SER A 355 15.59 -7.70 -3.83
CA SER A 355 15.78 -7.25 -2.45
C SER A 355 15.89 -5.73 -2.42
N GLU A 356 15.14 -5.08 -1.53
CA GLU A 356 15.14 -3.62 -1.39
C GLU A 356 15.17 -3.22 0.08
N LEU A 357 16.04 -2.25 0.38
CA LEU A 357 16.09 -1.56 1.66
C LEU A 357 14.90 -0.59 1.75
N LEU A 358 13.98 -0.87 2.68
CA LEU A 358 12.77 -0.08 2.90
C LEU A 358 12.97 0.99 3.97
N ILE A 359 13.61 0.60 5.07
CA ILE A 359 13.91 1.45 6.22
C ILE A 359 15.32 1.14 6.66
N ARG A 360 16.17 2.17 6.73
CA ARG A 360 17.50 2.07 7.31
C ARG A 360 17.40 2.11 8.83
N GLY A 361 18.02 1.16 9.52
CA GLY A 361 17.92 0.97 10.98
C GLY A 361 18.24 2.25 11.78
N GLY A 362 19.24 3.02 11.38
CA GLY A 362 19.57 4.28 12.06
C GLY A 362 19.91 4.03 13.54
N ALA A 363 19.01 4.37 14.46
CA ALA A 363 19.14 4.07 15.89
C ALA A 363 18.59 2.67 16.28
N ASP A 364 17.84 2.03 15.38
CA ASP A 364 17.43 0.62 15.45
C ASP A 364 18.57 -0.26 14.87
N PRO A 365 18.93 -1.40 15.49
CA PRO A 365 19.98 -2.28 14.99
C PRO A 365 19.70 -2.90 13.61
N HIS A 366 18.45 -2.96 13.14
CA HIS A 366 18.12 -3.71 11.93
C HIS A 366 17.55 -2.82 10.82
N ASP A 367 17.99 -3.09 9.59
CA ASP A 367 17.32 -2.57 8.40
C ASP A 367 16.00 -3.35 8.17
N VAL A 368 15.00 -2.69 7.59
CA VAL A 368 13.79 -3.35 7.08
C VAL A 368 13.99 -3.62 5.60
N LEU A 369 14.00 -4.90 5.23
CA LEU A 369 14.25 -5.40 3.88
C LEU A 369 13.00 -6.09 3.34
N ALA A 370 12.63 -5.75 2.11
CA ALA A 370 11.66 -6.51 1.33
C ALA A 370 12.39 -7.45 0.38
N THR A 371 12.03 -8.73 0.38
CA THR A 371 12.52 -9.72 -0.57
C THR A 371 11.35 -10.25 -1.40
N THR A 372 11.52 -10.30 -2.72
CA THR A 372 10.54 -10.85 -3.66
C THR A 372 11.23 -11.83 -4.59
N TYR A 373 10.79 -13.08 -4.58
CA TYR A 373 11.21 -14.13 -5.49
C TYR A 373 10.25 -14.20 -6.68
N LEU A 374 10.73 -13.83 -7.87
CA LEU A 374 9.97 -13.87 -9.12
C LEU A 374 10.39 -15.10 -9.92
N HIS A 375 9.55 -16.12 -9.92
CA HIS A 375 9.69 -17.34 -10.72
C HIS A 375 8.81 -17.22 -11.99
N PRO A 376 9.16 -17.84 -13.13
CA PRO A 376 8.31 -17.84 -14.34
C PRO A 376 6.82 -18.19 -14.12
N HIS A 377 6.54 -19.01 -13.11
CA HIS A 377 5.20 -19.52 -12.81
C HIS A 377 4.55 -18.96 -11.53
N TYR A 378 5.33 -18.35 -10.64
CA TYR A 378 4.81 -17.82 -9.38
C TYR A 378 5.67 -16.68 -8.84
N ILE A 379 5.11 -15.89 -7.94
CA ILE A 379 5.84 -14.83 -7.24
C ILE A 379 5.60 -14.97 -5.74
N PHE A 380 6.65 -14.79 -4.96
CA PHE A 380 6.63 -15.02 -3.52
C PHE A 380 7.46 -13.97 -2.79
N GLY A 381 6.86 -13.16 -1.92
CA GLY A 381 7.58 -12.09 -1.25
C GLY A 381 7.30 -11.95 0.24
N SER A 382 8.26 -11.36 0.94
CA SER A 382 8.24 -11.15 2.38
C SER A 382 8.99 -9.90 2.85
N VAL A 383 8.63 -9.41 4.03
CA VAL A 383 9.38 -8.40 4.78
C VAL A 383 10.04 -9.06 5.99
N ASN A 384 11.29 -8.72 6.25
CA ASN A 384 12.03 -9.28 7.37
C ASN A 384 11.48 -8.89 8.75
N ILE A 385 10.96 -7.66 8.90
CA ILE A 385 10.34 -7.14 10.11
C ILE A 385 9.03 -6.47 9.71
N GLY A 386 7.91 -6.94 10.25
CA GLY A 386 6.58 -6.45 9.94
C GLY A 386 5.54 -6.83 10.99
N ASP A 387 4.28 -6.71 10.62
CA ASP A 387 3.14 -7.01 11.47
C ASP A 387 1.91 -7.42 10.64
N PHE A 388 0.86 -7.85 11.35
CA PHE A 388 -0.38 -8.34 10.77
C PHE A 388 -1.53 -7.32 10.80
N TRP A 389 -1.23 -6.02 10.79
CA TRP A 389 -2.25 -5.00 10.55
C TRP A 389 -3.02 -5.32 9.24
N ASN A 390 -4.34 -5.12 9.24
CA ASN A 390 -5.22 -5.52 8.13
C ASN A 390 -4.83 -4.94 6.75
N GLN A 391 -4.05 -3.87 6.71
CA GLN A 391 -3.52 -3.24 5.49
C GLN A 391 -2.13 -3.76 5.09
N ARG A 392 -1.48 -4.61 5.88
CA ARG A 392 -0.18 -5.18 5.61
C ARG A 392 -0.28 -6.63 5.14
N ARG A 393 0.66 -7.03 4.29
CA ARG A 393 0.86 -8.41 3.82
C ARG A 393 2.34 -8.71 3.99
N PRO A 394 2.79 -9.10 5.20
CA PRO A 394 4.20 -9.29 5.47
C PRO A 394 4.78 -10.49 4.73
N VAL A 395 3.94 -11.49 4.39
CA VAL A 395 4.28 -12.65 3.56
C VAL A 395 3.11 -12.97 2.64
N ILE A 396 3.36 -13.04 1.33
CA ILE A 396 2.33 -13.27 0.32
C ILE A 396 2.93 -13.87 -0.95
N ALA A 397 2.16 -14.74 -1.61
CA ALA A 397 2.51 -15.28 -2.92
C ALA A 397 1.32 -15.28 -3.88
N TYR A 398 1.63 -15.35 -5.17
CA TYR A 398 0.68 -15.44 -6.26
C TYR A 398 1.15 -16.44 -7.31
N TRP A 399 0.22 -17.18 -7.89
CA TRP A 399 0.47 -18.01 -9.07
C TRP A 399 -0.79 -18.04 -9.93
N ARG A 400 -0.61 -18.44 -11.18
CA ARG A 400 -1.73 -18.57 -12.12
C ARG A 400 -2.16 -20.02 -12.17
N HIS A 401 -3.46 -20.29 -12.10
CA HIS A 401 -4.04 -21.59 -12.38
C HIS A 401 -5.04 -21.44 -13.51
N ARG A 402 -4.79 -22.10 -14.67
CA ARG A 402 -5.62 -21.99 -15.88
C ARG A 402 -5.95 -20.53 -16.26
N HIS A 403 -7.18 -20.09 -15.96
CA HIS A 403 -7.68 -18.76 -16.27
C HIS A 403 -7.70 -17.80 -15.07
N GLY A 404 -7.56 -18.32 -13.85
CA GLY A 404 -7.58 -17.54 -12.62
C GLY A 404 -6.20 -17.31 -12.01
N VAL A 405 -6.18 -16.51 -10.95
CA VAL A 405 -5.00 -16.25 -10.12
C VAL A 405 -5.33 -16.70 -8.71
N ALA A 406 -4.46 -17.51 -8.16
CA ALA A 406 -4.50 -17.94 -6.78
C ALA A 406 -3.44 -17.19 -5.98
N ALA A 407 -3.71 -17.00 -4.70
CA ALA A 407 -2.80 -16.36 -3.77
C ALA A 407 -2.82 -17.09 -2.44
N TRP A 408 -1.73 -16.97 -1.69
CA TRP A 408 -1.74 -17.29 -0.28
C TRP A 408 -1.06 -16.20 0.53
N ARG A 409 -1.53 -15.97 1.77
CA ARG A 409 -0.97 -14.99 2.70
C ARG A 409 -0.98 -15.50 4.14
N LEU A 410 -0.07 -14.98 4.96
CA LEU A 410 -0.12 -15.17 6.42
C LEU A 410 -0.97 -14.07 7.09
N ARG A 411 -1.69 -14.46 8.15
CA ARG A 411 -2.54 -13.61 8.99
C ARG A 411 -2.36 -13.97 10.46
N CYS A 412 -2.60 -13.01 11.35
CA CYS A 412 -2.92 -13.27 12.75
C CYS A 412 -4.34 -12.75 12.99
N LEU A 413 -5.22 -13.60 13.49
CA LEU A 413 -6.63 -13.28 13.70
C LEU A 413 -6.91 -13.22 15.19
N HIS A 414 -7.53 -12.11 15.60
CA HIS A 414 -8.17 -11.93 16.90
C HIS A 414 -9.66 -11.75 16.64
N ASP A 415 -10.48 -12.71 17.11
CA ASP A 415 -11.93 -12.75 16.87
C ASP A 415 -12.29 -12.49 15.38
N ASP A 416 -11.69 -13.28 14.48
CA ASP A 416 -11.82 -13.21 13.00
C ASP A 416 -11.33 -11.92 12.32
N TYR A 417 -10.68 -11.02 13.04
CA TYR A 417 -10.10 -9.79 12.49
C TYR A 417 -8.57 -9.78 12.52
N ASP A 418 -7.94 -9.18 11.50
CA ASP A 418 -6.47 -9.06 11.41
C ASP A 418 -5.92 -8.26 12.63
N PHE A 419 -5.09 -8.91 13.46
CA PHE A 419 -4.63 -8.40 14.75
C PHE A 419 -3.32 -7.59 14.64
N SER A 420 -3.38 -6.29 14.94
CA SER A 420 -2.25 -5.37 14.69
C SER A 420 -1.11 -5.44 15.70
N ALA A 421 -1.35 -6.05 16.86
CA ALA A 421 -0.34 -6.27 17.90
C ALA A 421 0.52 -7.52 17.67
N ALA A 422 0.24 -8.32 16.63
CA ALA A 422 1.07 -9.44 16.24
C ALA A 422 2.25 -9.00 15.35
N ASP A 423 3.45 -9.41 15.73
CA ASP A 423 4.70 -9.15 15.03
C ASP A 423 5.04 -10.30 14.06
N CYS A 424 5.69 -9.96 12.95
CA CYS A 424 6.18 -10.90 11.96
C CYS A 424 7.67 -10.67 11.70
N TYR A 425 8.48 -11.72 11.85
CA TYR A 425 9.90 -11.74 11.54
C TYR A 425 10.17 -12.78 10.47
N SER A 426 11.02 -12.48 9.48
CA SER A 426 11.30 -13.45 8.43
C SER A 426 12.72 -13.41 7.87
N LEU A 427 13.12 -14.55 7.32
CA LEU A 427 14.29 -14.71 6.48
C LEU A 427 13.89 -15.54 5.26
N GLN A 428 13.81 -14.88 4.11
CA GLN A 428 13.52 -15.52 2.83
C GLN A 428 14.82 -15.73 2.06
N VAL A 429 15.08 -16.97 1.66
CA VAL A 429 16.16 -17.33 0.74
C VAL A 429 15.52 -18.03 -0.45
N ARG A 430 15.50 -17.32 -1.58
CA ARG A 430 14.86 -17.77 -2.81
C ARG A 430 13.38 -18.13 -2.56
N ASN A 431 13.02 -19.40 -2.77
CA ASN A 431 11.67 -19.94 -2.68
C ASN A 431 11.35 -20.56 -1.31
N VAL A 432 12.26 -20.44 -0.33
CA VAL A 432 12.08 -20.90 1.06
C VAL A 432 12.07 -19.68 1.98
N ILE A 433 11.16 -19.67 2.95
CA ILE A 433 11.12 -18.66 4.01
C ILE A 433 11.04 -19.34 5.38
N GLY A 434 11.75 -18.79 6.37
CA GLY A 434 11.43 -18.99 7.77
C GLY A 434 10.69 -17.77 8.30
N VAL A 435 9.56 -17.97 8.98
CA VAL A 435 8.73 -16.92 9.57
C VAL A 435 8.55 -17.20 11.04
N GLY A 436 8.88 -16.22 11.88
CA GLY A 436 8.60 -16.22 13.31
C GLY A 436 7.51 -15.20 13.62
N MET A 437 6.53 -15.60 14.42
CA MET A 437 5.37 -14.78 14.78
C MET A 437 5.25 -14.70 16.30
N GLY A 438 5.02 -13.50 16.80
CA GLY A 438 4.92 -13.20 18.23
C GLY A 438 4.03 -11.97 18.47
N PHE A 439 4.10 -11.38 19.66
CA PHE A 439 3.20 -10.30 20.06
C PHE A 439 3.92 -9.12 20.70
N SER A 440 3.30 -7.94 20.60
CA SER A 440 3.72 -6.71 21.26
C SER A 440 2.63 -6.15 22.16
N HIS A 441 2.99 -5.52 23.28
CA HIS A 441 2.00 -4.95 24.23
C HIS A 441 1.67 -3.47 23.99
N ASP A 442 2.35 -2.82 23.04
CA ASP A 442 2.28 -1.37 22.86
C ASP A 442 1.64 -0.94 21.51
N ARG A 443 0.82 -1.82 20.92
CA ARG A 443 0.02 -1.55 19.71
C ARG A 443 -1.49 -1.61 20.01
N GLY A 444 -2.32 -1.37 19.01
CA GLY A 444 -3.78 -1.50 19.12
C GLY A 444 -4.27 -2.88 18.73
N ASP A 445 -5.58 -3.06 18.83
CA ASP A 445 -6.24 -4.29 18.41
C ASP A 445 -6.35 -4.30 16.88
N ARG A 446 -7.00 -3.27 16.32
CA ARG A 446 -7.25 -3.14 14.88
C ARG A 446 -6.28 -2.22 14.17
N HIS A 447 -5.66 -1.25 14.87
CA HIS A 447 -4.73 -0.29 14.28
C HIS A 447 -3.46 -0.14 15.11
N ILE A 448 -2.31 -0.05 14.44
CA ILE A 448 -1.00 0.04 15.09
C ILE A 448 -0.84 1.26 16.02
N THR A 449 -1.62 2.33 15.80
CA THR A 449 -1.52 3.60 16.54
C THR A 449 -2.84 4.21 17.02
N LEU A 450 -3.98 3.97 16.35
CA LEU A 450 -5.20 4.76 16.57
C LEU A 450 -6.00 4.25 17.78
N ASP A 451 -5.97 2.94 18.02
CA ASP A 451 -6.61 2.27 19.16
C ASP A 451 -5.55 1.62 20.07
N ARG A 452 -4.39 2.26 20.18
CA ARG A 452 -3.26 1.78 20.99
C ARG A 452 -3.69 1.50 22.43
N ARG A 453 -3.41 0.28 22.91
CA ARG A 453 -3.73 -0.17 24.26
C ARG A 453 -2.55 0.05 25.21
N SER A 454 -2.52 1.19 25.88
CA SER A 454 -1.42 1.50 26.82
C SER A 454 -1.38 0.58 28.05
N ASP A 455 -2.54 0.04 28.43
CA ASP A 455 -2.71 -0.97 29.48
C ASP A 455 -2.19 -2.36 29.08
N GLY A 456 -2.11 -2.64 27.78
CA GLY A 456 -1.71 -3.95 27.26
C GLY A 456 -2.77 -5.03 27.48
N LEU A 457 -4.04 -4.64 27.67
CA LEU A 457 -5.15 -5.55 27.90
C LEU A 457 -5.92 -5.82 26.60
N PHE A 458 -6.15 -7.10 26.31
CA PHE A 458 -6.98 -7.53 25.18
C PHE A 458 -8.00 -8.56 25.67
N THR A 459 -9.23 -8.46 25.17
CA THR A 459 -10.30 -9.43 25.43
C THR A 459 -10.47 -10.27 24.18
N LEU A 460 -10.13 -11.56 24.26
CA LEU A 460 -10.21 -12.51 23.15
C LEU A 460 -11.17 -13.66 23.45
N GLN A 461 -11.89 -14.10 22.43
CA GLN A 461 -12.53 -15.42 22.36
C GLN A 461 -11.70 -16.37 21.49
N ASP A 462 -11.01 -15.81 20.50
CA ASP A 462 -10.25 -16.55 19.50
C ASP A 462 -8.96 -15.82 19.13
N LEU A 463 -7.84 -16.53 19.12
CA LEU A 463 -6.56 -16.04 18.64
C LEU A 463 -5.82 -17.13 17.87
N ARG A 464 -5.51 -16.86 16.61
CA ARG A 464 -4.86 -17.84 15.72
C ARG A 464 -3.93 -17.20 14.69
N PHE A 465 -2.94 -17.95 14.23
CA PHE A 465 -2.24 -17.65 12.99
C PHE A 465 -2.85 -18.45 11.85
N ARG A 466 -3.03 -17.82 10.68
CA ARG A 466 -3.63 -18.46 9.51
C ARG A 466 -2.75 -18.30 8.28
N LEU A 467 -2.51 -19.39 7.57
CA LEU A 467 -2.15 -19.35 6.16
C LEU A 467 -3.44 -19.45 5.35
N GLN A 468 -3.83 -18.34 4.73
CA GLN A 468 -5.07 -18.20 3.97
C GLN A 468 -4.78 -18.30 2.47
N LEU A 469 -5.53 -19.14 1.77
CA LEU A 469 -5.66 -19.18 0.31
C LEU A 469 -6.77 -18.21 -0.12
N GLU A 470 -6.56 -17.48 -1.21
CA GLU A 470 -7.51 -16.52 -1.79
C GLU A 470 -7.44 -16.57 -3.33
N GLY A 471 -8.53 -16.20 -4.01
CA GLY A 471 -8.59 -16.20 -5.48
C GLY A 471 -9.14 -17.50 -6.07
N ASP A 472 -8.53 -17.99 -7.14
CA ASP A 472 -8.93 -19.23 -7.81
C ASP A 472 -8.39 -20.46 -7.04
N ILE A 473 -9.12 -20.90 -6.01
CA ILE A 473 -8.62 -21.88 -5.03
C ILE A 473 -9.51 -23.11 -4.86
N ASP A 474 -10.66 -23.18 -5.54
CA ASP A 474 -11.69 -24.22 -5.32
C ASP A 474 -11.18 -25.64 -5.61
N HIS A 475 -10.12 -25.76 -6.40
CA HIS A 475 -9.45 -27.03 -6.72
C HIS A 475 -8.40 -27.46 -5.68
N LEU A 476 -7.95 -26.56 -4.81
CA LEU A 476 -6.85 -26.81 -3.89
C LEU A 476 -7.32 -27.60 -2.66
N ARG A 477 -6.53 -28.59 -2.26
CA ARG A 477 -6.77 -29.36 -1.05
C ARG A 477 -5.50 -29.43 -0.22
N TRP A 478 -5.70 -29.40 1.09
CA TRP A 478 -4.62 -29.56 2.06
C TRP A 478 -4.43 -31.03 2.41
N GLU A 479 -3.17 -31.42 2.54
CA GLU A 479 -2.74 -32.74 2.99
C GLU A 479 -1.79 -32.56 4.16
N GLN A 480 -2.03 -33.28 5.26
CA GLN A 480 -1.10 -33.35 6.37
C GLN A 480 -0.07 -34.47 6.10
N SER A 481 1.22 -34.17 6.20
CA SER A 481 2.24 -35.21 6.09
C SER A 481 2.43 -35.91 7.44
N GLY A 482 2.13 -37.20 7.49
CA GLY A 482 2.23 -38.01 8.72
C GLY A 482 3.61 -38.62 8.99
N GLN A 483 4.66 -38.27 8.22
CA GLN A 483 5.97 -38.94 8.27
C GLN A 483 7.18 -38.02 8.55
N ASP A 484 6.95 -36.71 8.73
CA ASP A 484 8.03 -35.76 8.97
C ASP A 484 8.32 -35.61 10.48
N SER A 485 9.57 -35.29 10.84
CA SER A 485 9.98 -35.02 12.24
C SER A 485 9.37 -33.74 12.83
N VAL A 486 8.65 -32.97 12.01
CA VAL A 486 7.98 -31.71 12.30
C VAL A 486 6.59 -31.76 11.66
N PRO A 487 5.51 -31.31 12.33
CA PRO A 487 4.20 -31.23 11.70
C PRO A 487 4.27 -30.47 10.39
N SER A 488 3.80 -31.08 9.31
CA SER A 488 3.86 -30.47 7.97
C SER A 488 2.56 -30.63 7.21
N TYR A 489 2.29 -29.62 6.39
CA TYR A 489 1.08 -29.47 5.61
C TYR A 489 1.45 -29.09 4.19
N ARG A 490 0.68 -29.57 3.23
CA ARG A 490 0.93 -29.34 1.82
C ARG A 490 -0.38 -29.01 1.10
N PHE A 491 -0.30 -28.13 0.12
CA PHE A 491 -1.25 -28.07 -0.96
C PHE A 491 -0.50 -27.98 -2.29
N SER A 492 -1.15 -28.39 -3.37
CA SER A 492 -0.57 -28.31 -4.71
C SER A 492 -1.63 -28.26 -5.79
N ASP A 493 -1.25 -27.74 -6.95
CA ASP A 493 -1.97 -27.90 -8.20
C ASP A 493 -1.01 -28.22 -9.35
N GLU A 494 -1.46 -28.06 -10.60
CA GLU A 494 -0.65 -28.30 -11.80
C GLU A 494 0.51 -27.30 -11.98
N THR A 495 0.52 -26.18 -11.26
CA THR A 495 1.53 -25.11 -11.38
C THR A 495 2.48 -25.10 -10.19
N VAL A 496 1.96 -25.24 -8.96
CA VAL A 496 2.78 -25.09 -7.74
C VAL A 496 2.57 -26.20 -6.71
N VAL A 497 3.60 -26.43 -5.90
CA VAL A 497 3.54 -27.19 -4.65
C VAL A 497 4.01 -26.29 -3.52
N VAL A 498 3.24 -26.20 -2.44
CA VAL A 498 3.61 -25.44 -1.23
C VAL A 498 3.69 -26.39 -0.06
N ASP A 499 4.87 -26.45 0.56
CA ASP A 499 5.12 -27.18 1.80
C ASP A 499 5.22 -26.19 2.97
N VAL A 500 4.50 -26.48 4.05
CA VAL A 500 4.48 -25.70 5.30
C VAL A 500 4.92 -26.61 6.43
N TYR A 501 6.03 -26.29 7.08
CA TYR A 501 6.55 -26.98 8.25
C TYR A 501 6.32 -26.11 9.49
N CYS A 502 5.81 -26.69 10.57
CA CYS A 502 5.47 -26.00 11.81
C CYS A 502 6.39 -26.46 12.96
N PRO A 503 7.66 -26.05 12.99
CA PRO A 503 8.62 -26.56 13.96
C PRO A 503 8.42 -26.05 15.40
N PHE A 504 7.61 -25.00 15.59
CA PHE A 504 7.29 -24.49 16.92
C PHE A 504 5.95 -23.76 16.95
N ALA A 505 5.16 -24.01 17.98
CA ALA A 505 4.04 -23.17 18.40
C ALA A 505 3.82 -23.33 19.91
N CYS A 506 3.44 -22.26 20.59
CA CYS A 506 3.22 -22.25 22.03
C CYS A 506 2.31 -21.09 22.41
N TRP A 507 1.45 -21.30 23.42
CA TRP A 507 0.64 -20.27 24.02
C TRP A 507 0.84 -20.29 25.53
N ASP A 508 1.32 -19.19 26.08
CA ASP A 508 1.53 -19.00 27.53
C ASP A 508 2.38 -20.11 28.18
N ASP A 509 3.53 -20.42 27.55
CA ASP A 509 4.44 -21.51 27.93
C ASP A 509 3.86 -22.95 27.80
N ASP A 510 2.64 -23.10 27.29
CA ASP A 510 2.01 -24.39 27.00
C ASP A 510 2.00 -24.68 25.49
N PRO A 511 2.84 -25.60 24.99
CA PRO A 511 2.79 -26.03 23.59
C PRO A 511 1.64 -27.02 23.30
N ASP A 512 1.16 -27.74 24.32
CA ASP A 512 0.11 -28.77 24.15
C ASP A 512 -1.29 -28.14 24.03
N SER A 513 -1.43 -26.86 24.42
CA SER A 513 -2.67 -26.10 24.25
C SER A 513 -2.92 -25.64 22.81
N VAL A 514 -1.90 -25.69 21.94
CA VAL A 514 -2.01 -25.23 20.55
C VAL A 514 -2.57 -26.34 19.67
N THR A 515 -3.60 -26.02 18.88
CA THR A 515 -4.15 -26.94 17.88
C THR A 515 -3.83 -26.49 16.46
N PHE A 516 -3.79 -27.47 15.56
CA PHE A 516 -3.57 -27.26 14.14
C PHE A 516 -4.80 -27.72 13.37
N GLU A 517 -5.41 -26.82 12.61
CA GLU A 517 -6.71 -27.05 11.99
C GLU A 517 -6.66 -26.75 10.49
N LEU A 518 -7.24 -27.63 9.68
CA LEU A 518 -7.49 -27.36 8.26
C LEU A 518 -8.91 -26.82 8.12
N LEU A 519 -9.06 -25.72 7.40
CA LEU A 519 -10.39 -25.16 7.17
C LEU A 519 -11.22 -26.15 6.32
N PRO A 520 -12.50 -26.39 6.67
CA PRO A 520 -13.33 -27.38 5.98
C PRO A 520 -13.53 -27.09 4.49
N ASP A 521 -13.49 -25.83 4.09
CA ASP A 521 -13.59 -25.38 2.70
C ASP A 521 -12.26 -25.44 1.94
N GLY A 522 -11.18 -25.86 2.60
CA GLY A 522 -9.82 -25.91 2.04
C GLY A 522 -9.15 -24.54 1.92
N SER A 523 -9.80 -23.45 2.36
CA SER A 523 -9.30 -22.09 2.15
C SER A 523 -8.11 -21.72 3.02
N GLY A 524 -7.68 -22.59 3.95
CA GLY A 524 -6.52 -22.29 4.78
C GLY A 524 -6.19 -23.32 5.83
N PHE A 525 -5.14 -22.98 6.57
CA PHE A 525 -4.56 -23.74 7.67
C PHE A 525 -4.36 -22.81 8.87
N ASP A 526 -4.80 -23.26 10.05
CA ASP A 526 -4.76 -22.52 11.30
C ASP A 526 -3.82 -23.15 12.33
N ILE A 527 -3.10 -22.27 13.03
CA ILE A 527 -2.44 -22.54 14.30
C ILE A 527 -3.26 -21.79 15.36
N VAL A 528 -4.11 -22.51 16.08
CA VAL A 528 -5.02 -21.92 17.07
C VAL A 528 -4.31 -21.87 18.42
N LEU A 529 -4.03 -20.66 18.89
CA LEU A 529 -3.35 -20.43 20.16
C LEU A 529 -4.33 -20.40 21.33
N PHE A 530 -5.51 -19.82 21.08
CA PHE A 530 -6.59 -19.72 22.06
C PHE A 530 -7.94 -19.79 21.36
N HIS A 531 -8.86 -20.59 21.91
CA HIS A 531 -10.27 -20.62 21.52
C HIS A 531 -11.13 -20.97 22.74
N GLY A 532 -12.14 -20.16 23.05
CA GLY A 532 -13.07 -20.46 24.13
C GLY A 532 -13.88 -19.26 24.60
N GLU A 533 -14.36 -19.33 25.84
CA GLU A 533 -15.10 -18.23 26.47
C GLU A 533 -14.26 -16.94 26.50
N PRO A 534 -14.88 -15.75 26.30
CA PRO A 534 -14.16 -14.48 26.30
C PRO A 534 -13.32 -14.29 27.56
N ARG A 535 -12.03 -14.01 27.40
CA ARG A 535 -11.10 -13.72 28.50
C ARG A 535 -10.32 -12.44 28.22
N THR A 536 -10.21 -11.59 29.23
CA THR A 536 -9.30 -10.43 29.19
C THR A 536 -7.95 -10.85 29.77
N LEU A 537 -6.89 -10.72 28.98
CA LEU A 537 -5.52 -11.04 29.39
C LEU A 537 -4.62 -9.81 29.26
N SER A 538 -3.59 -9.77 30.11
CA SER A 538 -2.53 -8.77 30.04
C SER A 538 -1.38 -9.32 29.19
N TRP A 539 -1.12 -8.70 28.05
CA TRP A 539 0.01 -9.07 27.18
C TRP A 539 1.35 -8.88 27.90
N ARG A 540 1.40 -8.02 28.93
CA ARG A 540 2.60 -7.80 29.76
C ARG A 540 2.88 -8.96 30.72
N GLU A 541 1.87 -9.78 31.00
CA GLU A 541 1.94 -10.89 31.95
C GLU A 541 1.93 -12.26 31.26
N LEU A 542 1.67 -12.30 29.95
CA LEU A 542 1.79 -13.51 29.14
C LEU A 542 3.22 -14.05 29.22
N ALA A 543 3.34 -15.36 29.33
CA ALA A 543 4.58 -16.08 29.18
C ALA A 543 4.92 -16.25 27.68
N ALA A 544 5.77 -17.23 27.33
CA ALA A 544 6.19 -17.39 25.94
C ALA A 544 5.00 -17.77 25.03
N SER A 545 4.70 -16.91 24.05
CA SER A 545 3.59 -17.09 23.12
C SER A 545 3.99 -16.74 21.70
N GLY A 546 3.77 -17.66 20.76
CA GLY A 546 4.10 -17.44 19.36
C GLY A 546 4.24 -18.74 18.57
N ALA A 547 4.60 -18.60 17.30
CA ALA A 547 4.80 -19.74 16.40
C ALA A 547 5.92 -19.46 15.39
N ALA A 548 6.49 -20.52 14.84
CA ALA A 548 7.41 -20.44 13.71
C ALA A 548 6.99 -21.40 12.61
N LEU A 549 7.12 -20.92 11.37
CA LEU A 549 6.84 -21.65 10.15
C LEU A 549 8.06 -21.66 9.24
N ILE A 550 8.25 -22.74 8.50
CA ILE A 550 9.12 -22.78 7.34
C ILE A 550 8.25 -23.13 6.13
N ILE A 551 8.23 -22.25 5.13
CA ILE A 551 7.37 -22.41 3.96
C ILE A 551 8.27 -22.49 2.72
N GLN A 552 8.07 -23.51 1.89
CA GLN A 552 8.71 -23.62 0.58
C GLN A 552 7.64 -23.66 -0.51
N MET A 553 7.79 -22.81 -1.51
CA MET A 553 6.97 -22.82 -2.72
C MET A 553 7.81 -23.32 -3.89
N ARG A 554 7.28 -24.23 -4.69
CA ARG A 554 7.99 -24.83 -5.84
C ARG A 554 7.09 -24.90 -7.05
N GLU A 555 7.67 -25.01 -8.23
CA GLU A 555 6.91 -25.45 -9.40
C GLU A 555 6.53 -26.93 -9.27
N SER A 556 5.35 -27.29 -9.74
CA SER A 556 4.89 -28.67 -9.75
C SER A 556 5.79 -29.55 -10.60
N GLY A 557 6.27 -30.64 -10.00
CA GLY A 557 7.25 -31.54 -10.62
C GLY A 557 8.71 -31.25 -10.25
N GLU A 558 9.01 -30.12 -9.58
CA GLU A 558 10.36 -29.87 -9.05
C GLU A 558 10.69 -30.82 -7.87
N PRO A 559 11.78 -31.59 -7.95
CA PRO A 559 12.12 -32.60 -6.95
C PRO A 559 12.75 -32.01 -5.68
N ASP A 560 13.16 -30.74 -5.70
CA ASP A 560 13.99 -30.11 -4.66
C ASP A 560 13.20 -29.72 -3.41
N ARG A 561 12.75 -30.74 -2.67
CA ARG A 561 12.03 -30.57 -1.40
C ARG A 561 13.00 -30.36 -0.24
N LEU A 562 12.73 -29.33 0.56
CA LEU A 562 13.41 -29.10 1.85
C LEU A 562 13.34 -30.36 2.71
N ASP A 563 14.50 -30.84 3.19
CA ASP A 563 14.57 -31.99 4.09
C ASP A 563 14.15 -31.59 5.51
N PRO A 564 13.00 -32.05 6.04
CA PRO A 564 12.50 -31.64 7.35
C PRO A 564 13.42 -32.07 8.50
N ARG A 565 14.30 -33.06 8.30
CA ARG A 565 15.30 -33.48 9.30
C ARG A 565 16.40 -32.44 9.51
N ARG A 566 16.50 -31.45 8.61
CA ARG A 566 17.43 -30.32 8.72
C ARG A 566 16.79 -29.11 9.38
N ILE A 567 15.53 -29.22 9.81
CA ILE A 567 14.86 -28.20 10.61
C ILE A 567 15.12 -28.51 12.08
N SER A 568 15.61 -27.54 12.83
CA SER A 568 15.81 -27.66 14.27
C SER A 568 15.35 -26.42 15.00
N VAL A 569 14.92 -26.61 16.25
CA VAL A 569 14.41 -25.56 17.11
C VAL A 569 15.08 -25.65 18.47
N ALA A 570 15.43 -24.49 19.01
CA ALA A 570 15.85 -24.33 20.39
C ALA A 570 15.09 -23.15 21.03
N LYS A 571 14.65 -23.32 22.27
CA LYS A 571 14.07 -22.26 23.10
C LYS A 571 14.91 -22.13 24.37
N VAL A 572 15.42 -20.94 24.65
CA VAL A 572 16.18 -20.62 25.88
C VAL A 572 15.64 -19.30 26.42
N ASP A 573 15.19 -19.27 27.67
CA ASP A 573 14.69 -18.06 28.37
C ASP A 573 13.72 -17.22 27.53
N SER A 574 12.73 -17.89 26.91
CA SER A 574 11.72 -17.28 26.02
C SER A 574 12.25 -16.64 24.73
N GLN A 575 13.49 -16.93 24.35
CA GLN A 575 14.03 -16.66 23.01
C GLN A 575 13.94 -17.93 22.16
N LEU A 576 13.23 -17.86 21.05
CA LEU A 576 13.16 -18.92 20.05
C LEU A 576 14.31 -18.77 19.06
N ALA A 577 14.91 -19.89 18.66
CA ALA A 577 15.81 -20.00 17.52
C ALA A 577 15.36 -21.17 16.64
N VAL A 578 15.06 -20.88 15.38
CA VAL A 578 14.72 -21.86 14.35
C VAL A 578 15.83 -21.88 13.31
N GLN A 579 16.31 -23.07 12.97
CA GLN A 579 17.37 -23.28 11.98
C GLN A 579 16.91 -24.23 10.88
N TRP A 580 17.31 -23.95 9.65
CA TRP A 580 17.08 -24.82 8.49
C TRP A 580 18.19 -24.67 7.47
N CYS A 581 18.29 -25.61 6.53
CA CYS A 581 19.27 -25.55 5.46
C CYS A 581 18.57 -25.50 4.12
N VAL A 582 18.98 -24.57 3.26
CA VAL A 582 18.54 -24.51 1.86
C VAL A 582 19.69 -24.92 0.95
N ASP A 583 19.41 -25.75 -0.05
CA ASP A 583 20.40 -26.09 -1.06
C ASP A 583 20.32 -25.02 -2.18
N ASP A 584 21.37 -24.20 -2.33
CA ASP A 584 21.52 -23.24 -3.42
C ASP A 584 22.35 -23.87 -4.56
N VAL A 585 22.23 -23.37 -5.79
CA VAL A 585 22.74 -23.97 -7.05
C VAL A 585 24.21 -24.40 -6.98
N ARG A 586 25.00 -23.82 -6.07
CA ARG A 586 26.41 -24.14 -5.86
C ARG A 586 26.81 -24.47 -4.42
N GLN A 587 25.96 -24.26 -3.42
CA GLN A 587 26.33 -24.41 -2.02
C GLN A 587 25.11 -24.55 -1.12
N ARG A 588 25.23 -25.40 -0.08
CA ARG A 588 24.25 -25.42 1.01
C ARG A 588 24.40 -24.17 1.88
N ARG A 589 23.29 -23.49 2.15
CA ARG A 589 23.23 -22.32 3.03
C ARG A 589 22.53 -22.68 4.33
N ASN A 590 23.09 -22.27 5.46
CA ASN A 590 22.48 -22.46 6.78
C ASN A 590 21.69 -21.20 7.15
N CYS A 591 20.41 -21.35 7.44
CA CYS A 591 19.55 -20.24 7.83
C CYS A 591 19.23 -20.35 9.33
N ARG A 592 19.22 -19.22 10.02
CA ARG A 592 18.73 -19.13 11.40
C ARG A 592 17.85 -17.91 11.54
N LEU A 593 16.70 -18.07 12.17
CA LEU A 593 15.83 -16.99 12.63
C LEU A 593 15.70 -17.09 14.14
N SER A 594 15.86 -15.98 14.85
CA SER A 594 15.68 -15.90 16.30
C SER A 594 14.73 -14.77 16.63
N LEU A 595 13.80 -14.99 17.56
CA LEU A 595 12.79 -14.01 17.96
C LEU A 595 12.41 -14.18 19.43
N PRO A 596 12.00 -13.08 20.11
CA PRO A 596 11.42 -13.18 21.45
C PRO A 596 10.00 -13.77 21.37
N LEU A 597 9.67 -14.64 22.32
CA LEU A 597 8.32 -15.17 22.53
C LEU A 597 7.58 -14.46 23.67
N LEU A 598 8.30 -13.77 24.56
CA LEU A 598 7.69 -12.94 25.59
C LEU A 598 7.24 -11.61 24.96
N PRO A 599 5.96 -11.21 25.08
CA PRO A 599 5.53 -9.95 24.52
C PRO A 599 6.21 -8.76 25.19
N ASP A 600 6.82 -7.88 24.39
CA ASP A 600 7.42 -6.63 24.83
C ASP A 600 6.92 -5.46 23.97
N ALA A 601 7.45 -4.25 24.18
CA ALA A 601 7.22 -3.16 23.25
C ALA A 601 7.78 -3.56 21.88
N SER A 602 7.07 -3.25 20.80
CA SER A 602 7.44 -3.66 19.44
C SER A 602 8.90 -3.32 19.10
N ALA A 603 9.37 -2.11 19.45
CA ALA A 603 10.76 -1.72 19.22
C ALA A 603 11.76 -2.57 20.03
N ALA A 604 11.39 -3.04 21.22
CA ALA A 604 12.23 -3.94 22.01
C ALA A 604 12.23 -5.36 21.42
N ASN A 605 11.09 -5.84 20.93
CA ASN A 605 11.02 -7.12 20.23
C ASN A 605 11.89 -7.11 18.97
N HIS A 606 11.82 -6.05 18.16
CA HIS A 606 12.63 -5.90 16.95
C HIS A 606 14.13 -6.02 17.25
N ARG A 607 14.61 -5.37 18.32
CA ARG A 607 16.03 -5.43 18.75
C ARG A 607 16.49 -6.81 19.24
N LYS A 608 15.55 -7.64 19.72
CA LYS A 608 15.83 -9.00 20.20
C LYS A 608 15.76 -10.03 19.08
N ALA A 609 15.06 -9.73 17.99
CA ALA A 609 14.97 -10.59 16.83
C ALA A 609 16.25 -10.51 16.00
N LYS A 610 16.65 -11.62 15.37
CA LYS A 610 17.87 -11.71 14.54
C LYS A 610 17.68 -12.75 13.46
N ALA A 611 18.28 -12.53 12.30
CA ALA A 611 18.40 -13.58 11.28
C ALA A 611 19.84 -13.70 10.82
N THR A 612 20.33 -14.93 10.65
CA THR A 612 21.63 -15.18 10.06
C THR A 612 21.52 -16.09 8.85
N LEU A 613 22.27 -15.75 7.81
CA LEU A 613 22.52 -16.59 6.65
C LEU A 613 23.99 -16.99 6.68
N ASP A 614 24.21 -18.27 6.92
CA ASP A 614 25.48 -18.86 7.32
C ASP A 614 25.99 -18.23 8.61
N GLU A 615 26.98 -17.34 8.51
CA GLU A 615 27.59 -16.62 9.62
C GLU A 615 27.34 -15.10 9.56
N HIS A 616 26.60 -14.63 8.56
CA HIS A 616 26.34 -13.21 8.32
C HIS A 616 24.96 -12.80 8.84
N ASP A 617 24.84 -11.57 9.34
CA ASP A 617 23.55 -10.96 9.62
C ASP A 617 22.79 -10.77 8.30
N ALA A 618 21.63 -11.40 8.18
CA ALA A 618 20.83 -11.37 6.97
C ALA A 618 19.95 -10.11 6.87
N TRP A 619 19.90 -9.29 7.94
CA TRP A 619 19.13 -8.05 8.01
C TRP A 619 20.00 -6.80 7.99
N GLU A 620 21.30 -6.93 7.75
CA GLU A 620 22.17 -5.82 7.40
C GLU A 620 22.25 -5.69 5.87
N ALA A 621 21.87 -4.53 5.31
CA ALA A 621 22.03 -4.29 3.89
C ALA A 621 23.54 -4.28 3.54
N SER A 622 23.98 -5.27 2.76
CA SER A 622 25.33 -5.28 2.18
C SER A 622 25.41 -4.20 1.10
N PHE A 623 26.31 -3.21 1.27
CA PHE A 623 26.54 -2.12 0.31
C PHE A 623 27.35 -2.56 -0.91
#